data_AF-A0A6A9SRD6-F1
#
_entry.id   AF-A0A6A9SRD6-F1
#
_cell.length_a   1.000
_cell.length_b   1.000
_cell.length_c   1.000
_cell.angle_alpha   90.00
_cell.angle_beta   90.00
_cell.angle_gamma   90.00
#
_symmetry.space_group_name_H-M   'P 1'
#
loop_
_entity.id
_entity.type
_entity.pdbx_description
1 polymer ?
#
loop_
_entity_poly.entity_id
_entity_poly.type
_entity_poly.pdbx_seq_one_letter_code
_entity_poly.pdbx_strand_id
1 'polypeptide(L)' 'MVGPISDEDRERTMRKLKIGSVLLVGASAGLITLQGDASIEVVAGAIAIGLLVGMALVWYLFPDTEALSPASNREYRRK' A
#
# COMPACT_ATOMS: atom_id res chain seq x y z
N MET A 1 20.56 -18.39 -14.97
CA MET A 1 19.21 -17.77 -14.88
C MET A 1 18.83 -17.74 -13.42
N VAL A 2 18.43 -16.60 -12.87
CA VAL A 2 17.90 -16.53 -11.50
C VAL A 2 16.52 -17.19 -11.49
N GLY A 3 16.25 -18.01 -10.46
CA GLY A 3 14.94 -18.65 -10.29
C GLY A 3 13.84 -17.63 -10.02
N PRO A 4 12.56 -18.01 -10.20
CA PRO A 4 11.43 -17.14 -9.89
C PRO A 4 11.48 -16.68 -8.42
N ILE A 5 11.11 -15.41 -8.18
CA ILE A 5 10.96 -14.85 -6.83
C ILE A 5 9.94 -15.69 -6.07
N SER A 6 10.24 -16.01 -4.80
CA SER A 6 9.32 -16.75 -3.95
C SER A 6 8.04 -15.94 -3.67
N ASP A 7 6.90 -16.61 -3.57
CA ASP A 7 5.62 -15.94 -3.28
C ASP A 7 5.66 -15.21 -1.92
N GLU A 8 6.35 -15.77 -0.93
CA GLU A 8 6.55 -15.12 0.37
C GLU A 8 7.31 -13.77 0.25
N ASP A 9 8.37 -13.73 -0.55
CA ASP A 9 9.14 -12.50 -0.76
C ASP A 9 8.31 -11.44 -1.50
N ARG A 10 7.47 -11.88 -2.44
CA ARG A 10 6.54 -11.01 -3.17
C ARG A 10 5.50 -10.41 -2.23
N GLU A 11 4.88 -11.22 -1.38
CA GLU A 11 3.87 -10.76 -0.40
C GLU A 11 4.47 -9.80 0.62
N ARG A 12 5.66 -10.11 1.16
CA ARG A 12 6.37 -9.24 2.10
C ARG A 12 6.69 -7.88 1.47
N THR A 13 7.17 -7.88 0.22
CA THR A 13 7.50 -6.66 -0.51
C THR A 13 6.25 -5.83 -0.80
N MET A 14 5.18 -6.47 -1.26
CA MET A 14 3.90 -5.81 -1.50
C MET A 14 3.31 -5.22 -0.21
N ARG A 15 3.37 -5.94 0.91
CA ARG A 15 2.92 -5.42 2.21
C ARG A 15 3.69 -4.17 2.62
N LYS A 16 5.03 -4.17 2.47
CA LYS A 16 5.85 -2.99 2.75
C LYS A 16 5.50 -1.82 1.85
N LEU A 17 5.28 -2.07 0.56
CA LEU A 17 4.89 -1.02 -0.40
C LEU A 17 3.53 -0.42 -0.02
N LYS A 18 2.53 -1.25 0.28
CA LYS A 18 1.20 -0.81 0.75
C LYS A 18 1.32 0.09 1.98
N ILE A 19 2.03 -0.36 3.02
CA ILE A 19 2.25 0.43 4.25
C ILE A 19 2.98 1.74 3.93
N GLY A 20 4.04 1.68 3.13
CA GLY A 20 4.82 2.84 2.72
C GLY A 20 3.97 3.89 2.00
N SER A 21 3.11 3.47 1.07
CA SER A 21 2.19 4.38 0.38
C SER A 21 1.20 5.06 1.32
N VAL A 22 0.59 4.32 2.25
CA VAL A 22 -0.34 4.89 3.25
C VAL A 22 0.37 5.93 4.11
N LEU A 23 1.55 5.60 4.63
CA LEU A 23 2.35 6.50 5.45
C LEU A 23 2.80 7.74 4.67
N LEU A 24 3.19 7.59 3.41
CA LEU A 24 3.59 8.69 2.55
C LEU A 24 2.45 9.70 2.39
N VAL A 25 1.24 9.22 2.08
CA VAL A 25 0.05 10.10 1.93
C VAL A 25 -0.26 10.84 3.24
N GLY A 26 -0.29 10.13 4.37
CA GLY A 26 -0.54 10.74 5.68
C GLY A 26 0.52 11.79 6.05
N ALA A 27 1.80 11.44 5.90
CA ALA A 27 2.90 12.36 6.19
C ALA A 27 2.88 13.58 5.27
N SER A 28 2.62 13.41 3.97
CA SER A 28 2.49 14.51 3.02
C SER A 28 1.34 15.46 3.40
N ALA A 29 0.18 14.94 3.76
CA ALA A 29 -0.95 15.77 4.21
C ALA A 29 -0.58 16.59 5.46
N GLY A 30 0.09 15.96 6.44
CA GLY A 30 0.59 16.65 7.63
C GLY A 30 1.61 17.74 7.29
N LEU A 31 2.62 17.43 6.48
CA LEU A 31 3.67 18.39 6.10
C LEU A 31 3.14 19.57 5.28
N ILE A 32 2.19 19.35 4.38
CA ILE A 32 1.53 20.43 3.61
C ILE A 32 0.77 21.35 4.56
N THR A 33 0.04 20.75 5.51
CA THR A 33 -0.76 21.51 6.49
C THR A 33 0.12 22.30 7.46
N LEU A 34 1.23 21.71 7.90
CA LEU A 34 2.22 22.36 8.76
C LEU A 34 2.88 23.55 8.08
N GLN A 35 3.18 23.45 6.78
CA GLN A 35 3.71 24.57 5.99
C GLN A 35 2.71 25.72 5.83
N GLY A 36 1.41 25.44 5.99
CA GLY A 36 0.35 26.45 5.99
C GLY A 36 0.17 27.19 7.31
N ASP A 37 1.10 27.04 8.27
CA ASP A 37 1.04 27.64 9.62
C ASP A 37 -0.23 27.25 10.40
N ALA A 38 -0.77 26.06 10.12
CA ALA A 38 -1.94 25.54 10.82
C ALA A 38 -1.59 25.14 12.26
N SER A 39 -2.59 25.17 13.15
CA SER A 39 -2.43 24.66 14.51
C SER A 39 -2.07 23.17 14.52
N ILE A 40 -1.39 22.72 15.58
CA ILE A 40 -0.93 21.34 15.71
C ILE A 40 -2.09 20.32 15.67
N GLU A 41 -3.25 20.72 16.18
CA GLU A 41 -4.49 19.93 16.16
C GLU A 41 -4.96 19.68 14.71
N VAL A 42 -4.90 20.71 13.87
CA VAL A 42 -5.27 20.63 12.45
C VAL A 42 -4.27 19.78 11.68
N VAL A 43 -2.97 19.90 11.98
CA VAL A 43 -1.93 19.03 11.38
C VAL A 43 -2.15 17.57 11.73
N ALA A 44 -2.44 17.26 13.00
CA ALA A 44 -2.75 15.88 13.43
C ALA A 44 -4.01 15.34 12.73
N GLY A 45 -5.05 16.17 12.60
CA GLY A 45 -6.26 15.85 11.84
C GLY A 45 -5.96 15.57 10.36
N ALA A 46 -5.11 16.38 9.73
CA ALA A 46 -4.71 16.20 8.33
C ALA A 46 -3.93 14.89 8.13
N ILE A 47 -3.02 14.53 9.05
CA ILE A 47 -2.33 13.24 9.01
C ILE A 47 -3.34 12.09 9.12
N ALA A 48 -4.26 12.15 10.08
CA ALA A 48 -5.28 11.12 10.26
C ALA A 48 -6.15 10.93 9.02
N ILE A 49 -6.63 12.04 8.42
CA ILE A 49 -7.40 12.01 7.18
C ILE A 49 -6.55 11.46 6.03
N GLY A 50 -5.29 11.91 5.90
CA GLY A 50 -4.37 11.42 4.87
C GLY A 50 -4.10 9.92 4.98
N LEU A 51 -3.96 9.37 6.19
CA LEU A 51 -3.81 7.94 6.41
C LEU A 51 -5.08 7.16 6.01
N LEU A 52 -6.27 7.68 6.34
CA LEU A 52 -7.54 7.07 5.92
C LEU A 52 -7.68 7.06 4.39
N VAL A 53 -7.33 8.18 3.74
CA VAL A 53 -7.32 8.27 2.27
C VAL A 53 -6.29 7.32 1.67
N GLY A 54 -5.08 7.27 2.20
CA GLY A 54 -4.03 6.34 1.76
C GLY A 54 -4.47 4.89 1.88
N MET A 55 -5.13 4.53 2.98
CA MET A 55 -5.68 3.19 3.20
C MET A 55 -6.78 2.87 2.18
N ALA A 56 -7.70 3.80 1.94
CA ALA A 56 -8.75 3.64 0.93
C ALA A 56 -8.16 3.46 -0.48
N LEU A 57 -7.12 4.22 -0.83
CA LEU A 57 -6.42 4.09 -2.10
C LEU A 57 -5.75 2.73 -2.27
N VAL A 58 -5.05 2.25 -1.24
CA VAL A 58 -4.43 0.92 -1.27
C VAL A 58 -5.46 -0.19 -1.37
N TRP A 59 -6.57 -0.08 -0.65
CA TRP A 59 -7.68 -1.03 -0.72
C TRP A 59 -8.31 -1.07 -2.12
N TYR A 60 -8.52 0.10 -2.72
CA TYR A 60 -9.06 0.24 -4.08
C TYR A 60 -8.11 -0.27 -5.16
N LEU A 61 -6.80 0.02 -5.04
CA LEU A 61 -5.81 -0.30 -6.07
C LEU A 61 -5.31 -1.75 -6.01
N PHE A 62 -5.31 -2.36 -4.82
CA PHE A 62 -4.84 -3.73 -4.60
C PHE A 62 -5.93 -4.59 -3.93
N PRO A 63 -7.07 -4.81 -4.59
CA PRO A 63 -8.09 -5.74 -4.12
C PRO A 63 -7.47 -7.14 -4.00
N ASP A 64 -7.94 -7.93 -3.03
CA ASP A 64 -7.36 -9.22 -2.68
C ASP A 64 -7.05 -10.06 -3.93
N THR A 65 -5.78 -10.45 -4.04
CA THR A 65 -5.22 -11.15 -5.20
C THR A 65 -5.87 -12.50 -5.47
N GLU A 66 -6.68 -13.00 -4.53
CA GLU A 66 -7.57 -14.15 -4.67
C GLU A 66 -8.61 -13.93 -5.79
N ALA A 67 -9.05 -12.69 -6.00
CA ALA A 67 -9.95 -12.34 -7.10
C ALA A 67 -9.24 -12.27 -8.48
N LEU A 68 -7.91 -12.16 -8.49
CA LEU A 68 -7.11 -11.93 -9.69
C LEU A 68 -6.26 -13.14 -10.13
N SER A 69 -6.10 -14.17 -9.28
CA SER A 69 -5.32 -15.37 -9.62
C SER A 69 -6.12 -16.70 -9.60
N PRO A 70 -7.05 -16.93 -10.55
CA PRO A 70 -7.52 -18.28 -10.88
C PRO A 70 -6.50 -19.13 -11.65
N ALA A 71 -5.34 -18.57 -12.04
CA ALA A 71 -4.55 -19.08 -13.17
C ALA A 71 -3.11 -19.54 -12.87
N SER A 72 -2.63 -19.56 -11.61
CA SER A 72 -1.24 -20.03 -11.33
C SER A 72 -1.11 -21.53 -11.02
N ASN A 73 -2.22 -22.27 -10.83
CA ASN A 73 -2.17 -23.67 -10.37
C ASN A 73 -2.46 -24.74 -11.46
N ARG A 74 -2.30 -24.43 -12.76
CA ARG A 74 -2.60 -25.40 -13.84
C ARG A 74 -1.44 -25.88 -14.70
N GLU A 75 -0.25 -25.26 -14.66
CA GLU A 75 0.71 -25.46 -15.76
C GLU A 75 2.10 -26.01 -15.40
N TYR A 76 2.35 -26.42 -14.15
CA TYR A 76 3.59 -27.16 -13.81
C TYR A 76 3.39 -28.66 -13.54
N ARG A 77 2.23 -29.23 -13.92
CA ARG A 77 1.93 -30.68 -13.83
C ARG A 77 1.92 -31.41 -15.18
N ARG A 78 2.49 -30.80 -16.23
CA ARG A 78 2.74 -31.49 -17.51
C ARG A 78 4.07 -31.04 -18.12
N LYS A 79 5.15 -31.71 -17.77
CA LYS A 79 5.92 -32.57 -18.68
C LYS A 79 7.11 -33.16 -17.97
#